data_AF-A0A6G8QBI5-F1
#
_entry.id   AF-A0A6G8QBI5-F1
#
_cell.length_a   1.000
_cell.length_b   1.000
_cell.length_c   1.000
_cell.angle_alpha   90.00
_cell.angle_beta   90.00
_cell.angle_gamma   90.00
#
_symmetry.space_group_name_H-M   'P 1'
#
loop_
_entity.id
_entity.type
_entity.pdbx_description
1 polymer ?
#
loop_
_entity_poly.entity_id
_entity_poly.type
_entity_poly.pdbx_seq_one_letter_code
_entity_poly.pdbx_strand_id
1 'polypeptide(L)'
;MGKTNKGRGPVWVLLGLLPLLGLGVLLALITLNGAGIGREDVPPVEDLTATRVALPTENEIVVHVTNGGPDPVTVEQVTVNEALWDFEMTPGNTVPPRGSAEITIPYTWVEGEAYGIGMISATGTTFEAEVPLAVLTPGLTGDAFWRYALIGFYVGVVPVSLGLLWYPFLRRLGSSGMNFVLALTVGLLFWLVLDTLLDAVETAGTLPGFFSGVPMVLSVTALTLLGLLGSGRLFRRGGGESSRLSTSYRIAGGIGLHNLGEGLAIGAAFALGEVALGTFLVIGFTLHNITEGIGIAAPILKERPSLSHFIGLALLGGGPAILGTWIAGFAYSPLAAALFLAVGAGAILQVIYEVSRLLLKDSERSRKPALSASNLGGLTAGVAIMYATALLVSV
;
A
#
# COMPACT_ATOMS: atom_id res chain seq x y z
N MET A 1 2.79 -49.92 -31.01
CA MET A 1 1.47 -49.26 -30.89
C MET A 1 1.64 -47.85 -30.34
N GLY A 2 1.80 -46.87 -31.22
CA GLY A 2 1.84 -45.45 -30.84
C GLY A 2 0.42 -44.92 -30.66
N LYS A 3 0.08 -44.47 -29.45
CA LYS A 3 -1.16 -43.72 -29.22
C LYS A 3 -0.96 -42.33 -29.80
N THR A 4 -1.56 -42.07 -30.95
CA THR A 4 -1.65 -40.75 -31.55
C THR A 4 -2.47 -39.87 -30.61
N ASN A 5 -1.83 -38.82 -30.09
CA ASN A 5 -2.48 -37.79 -29.32
C ASN A 5 -3.42 -37.03 -30.27
N LYS A 6 -4.72 -37.37 -30.28
CA LYS A 6 -5.73 -36.63 -31.04
C LYS A 6 -5.74 -35.20 -30.49
N GLY A 7 -5.11 -34.27 -31.21
CA GLY A 7 -5.20 -32.85 -30.93
C GLY A 7 -6.67 -32.48 -30.80
N ARG A 8 -7.09 -32.06 -29.61
CA ARG A 8 -8.42 -31.52 -29.37
C ARG A 8 -8.57 -30.32 -30.30
N GLY A 9 -9.37 -30.47 -31.35
CA GLY A 9 -9.57 -29.43 -32.37
C GLY A 9 -10.20 -28.15 -31.81
N PRO A 10 -10.35 -27.10 -32.63
CA PRO A 10 -10.90 -25.79 -32.24
C PRO A 10 -12.32 -25.88 -31.63
N VAL A 11 -13.02 -27.00 -31.84
CA VAL A 11 -14.30 -27.34 -31.20
C VAL A 11 -14.25 -27.28 -29.68
N TRP A 12 -13.13 -27.65 -29.04
CA TRP A 12 -12.97 -27.55 -27.58
C TRP A 12 -12.90 -26.09 -27.09
N VAL A 13 -12.32 -25.21 -27.90
CA VAL A 13 -12.27 -23.76 -27.60
C VAL A 13 -13.66 -23.15 -27.82
N LEU A 14 -14.35 -23.51 -28.90
CA LEU A 14 -15.72 -23.07 -29.19
C LEU A 14 -16.73 -23.51 -28.12
N LEU A 15 -16.62 -24.73 -27.62
CA LEU A 15 -17.43 -25.22 -26.50
C LEU A 15 -17.14 -24.47 -25.19
N GLY A 16 -15.90 -24.02 -24.98
CA GLY A 16 -15.53 -23.16 -23.85
C GLY A 16 -16.02 -21.71 -23.99
N LEU A 17 -16.22 -21.22 -25.22
CA LEU A 17 -16.76 -19.90 -25.50
C LEU A 17 -18.30 -19.85 -25.40
N LEU A 18 -18.98 -20.99 -25.57
CA LEU A 18 -20.45 -21.06 -25.57
C LEU A 18 -21.09 -20.56 -24.26
N PRO A 19 -20.60 -20.91 -23.05
CA PRO A 19 -21.09 -20.34 -21.80
C PRO A 19 -20.83 -18.83 -21.68
N LEU A 20 -19.71 -18.32 -22.21
CA LEU A 20 -19.40 -16.88 -22.21
C LEU A 20 -20.33 -16.10 -23.14
N LEU A 21 -20.68 -16.69 -24.29
CA LEU A 21 -21.65 -16.15 -25.23
C LEU A 21 -23.05 -16.14 -24.61
N GLY A 22 -23.44 -17.23 -23.94
CA GLY A 22 -24.69 -17.30 -23.17
C GLY A 22 -24.74 -16.27 -22.03
N LEU A 23 -23.64 -16.08 -21.30
CA LEU A 23 -23.51 -15.03 -20.29
C LEU A 23 -23.63 -13.63 -20.91
N GLY A 24 -22.99 -13.38 -22.06
CA GLY A 24 -23.10 -12.12 -22.78
C GLY A 24 -24.53 -11.81 -23.22
N VAL A 25 -25.25 -12.81 -23.73
CA VAL A 25 -26.68 -12.67 -24.08
C VAL A 25 -27.53 -12.41 -22.85
N LEU A 26 -27.32 -13.14 -21.75
CA LEU A 26 -28.04 -12.92 -20.49
C LEU A 26 -27.81 -11.51 -19.94
N LEU A 27 -26.55 -11.05 -19.90
CA LEU A 27 -26.20 -9.70 -19.46
C LEU A 27 -26.85 -8.65 -20.36
N ALA A 28 -26.79 -8.81 -21.68
CA ALA A 28 -27.45 -7.91 -22.62
C ALA A 28 -28.97 -7.84 -22.38
N LEU A 29 -29.62 -8.99 -22.18
CA LEU A 29 -31.05 -9.05 -21.87
C LEU A 29 -31.39 -8.34 -20.55
N ILE A 30 -30.57 -8.51 -19.51
CA ILE A 30 -30.76 -7.83 -18.21
C ILE A 30 -30.54 -6.33 -18.36
N THR A 31 -29.52 -5.89 -19.10
CA THR A 31 -29.25 -4.46 -19.27
C THR A 31 -30.29 -3.75 -20.14
N LEU A 32 -30.86 -4.45 -21.14
CA LEU A 32 -31.86 -3.87 -22.06
C LEU A 32 -33.27 -3.89 -21.48
N ASN A 33 -33.63 -4.92 -20.73
CA ASN A 33 -35.00 -5.11 -20.21
C ASN A 33 -35.12 -4.82 -18.70
N GLY A 34 -34.02 -4.47 -18.04
CA GLY A 34 -33.92 -4.46 -16.59
C GLY A 34 -33.94 -5.89 -16.00
N ALA A 35 -33.65 -6.01 -14.70
CA ALA A 35 -33.71 -7.29 -13.98
C ALA A 35 -35.15 -7.76 -13.68
N GLY A 36 -36.17 -7.17 -14.32
CA GLY A 36 -37.58 -7.47 -14.08
C GLY A 36 -38.16 -6.90 -12.78
N ILE A 37 -37.43 -6.01 -12.11
CA ILE A 37 -37.84 -5.32 -10.87
C ILE A 37 -37.82 -3.83 -11.14
N GLY A 38 -38.84 -3.32 -11.84
CA GLY A 38 -39.03 -1.88 -12.03
C GLY A 38 -39.69 -1.30 -10.78
N ARG A 39 -38.97 -0.45 -10.05
CA ARG A 39 -39.57 0.50 -9.11
C ARG A 39 -39.25 1.89 -9.64
N GLU A 40 -40.28 2.61 -10.06
CA GLU A 40 -40.16 3.98 -10.57
C GLU A 40 -39.93 5.00 -9.45
N ASP A 41 -40.17 4.61 -8.18
CA ASP A 41 -40.08 5.46 -6.98
C ASP A 41 -38.87 5.14 -6.09
N VAL A 42 -37.70 4.81 -6.67
CA VAL A 42 -36.48 4.66 -5.86
C VAL A 42 -35.77 6.02 -5.82
N PRO A 43 -35.47 6.58 -4.63
CA PRO A 43 -34.64 7.77 -4.51
C PRO A 43 -33.32 7.57 -5.27
N PRO A 44 -32.76 8.63 -5.89
CA PRO A 44 -31.48 8.50 -6.58
C PRO A 44 -30.41 7.99 -5.60
N VAL A 45 -29.57 7.08 -6.07
CA VAL A 45 -28.46 6.56 -5.29
C VAL A 45 -27.29 7.51 -5.46
N GLU A 46 -27.27 8.54 -4.62
CA GLU A 46 -26.19 9.52 -4.59
C GLU A 46 -25.04 9.01 -3.72
N ASP A 47 -23.82 9.05 -4.26
CA ASP A 47 -22.58 8.74 -3.54
C ASP A 47 -21.52 9.73 -4.03
N LEU A 48 -21.25 10.76 -3.22
CA LEU A 48 -20.24 11.77 -3.49
C LEU A 48 -19.14 11.65 -2.44
N THR A 49 -17.96 11.25 -2.89
CA THR A 49 -16.80 11.03 -2.02
C THR A 49 -15.83 12.21 -2.14
N ALA A 50 -15.48 12.85 -1.04
CA ALA A 50 -14.36 13.78 -0.99
C ALA A 50 -13.04 13.00 -1.02
N THR A 51 -12.28 13.18 -2.10
CA THR A 51 -11.03 12.45 -2.34
C THR A 51 -9.80 13.19 -1.82
N ARG A 52 -9.87 14.52 -1.71
CA ARG A 52 -8.81 15.38 -1.19
C ARG A 52 -9.38 16.75 -0.82
N VAL A 53 -8.91 17.32 0.28
CA VAL A 53 -9.06 18.75 0.57
C VAL A 53 -7.69 19.42 0.47
N ALA A 54 -7.61 20.52 -0.27
CA ALA A 54 -6.40 21.30 -0.45
C ALA A 54 -6.62 22.73 0.04
N LEU A 55 -5.58 23.29 0.65
CA LEU A 55 -5.49 24.66 1.15
C LEU A 55 -4.38 25.37 0.37
N PRO A 56 -4.62 25.76 -0.89
CA PRO A 56 -3.59 26.32 -1.76
C PRO A 56 -3.14 27.72 -1.31
N THR A 57 -4.01 28.47 -0.64
CA THR A 57 -3.75 29.80 -0.09
C THR A 57 -4.44 29.95 1.27
N GLU A 58 -4.11 30.98 2.04
CA GLU A 58 -4.73 31.30 3.34
C GLU A 58 -6.24 31.67 3.24
N ASN A 59 -6.76 31.91 2.03
CA ASN A 59 -8.11 32.41 1.80
C ASN A 59 -8.98 31.48 0.94
N GLU A 60 -8.56 30.24 0.79
CA GLU A 60 -9.23 29.30 -0.12
C GLU A 60 -9.14 27.86 0.40
N ILE A 61 -10.27 27.16 0.36
CA ILE A 61 -10.39 25.72 0.57
C ILE A 61 -10.88 25.08 -0.72
N VAL A 62 -10.17 24.08 -1.23
CA VAL A 62 -10.53 23.35 -2.46
C VAL A 62 -10.82 21.90 -2.13
N VAL A 63 -12.05 21.45 -2.36
CA VAL A 63 -12.48 20.05 -2.13
C VAL A 63 -12.60 19.33 -3.47
N HIS A 64 -11.82 18.27 -3.65
CA HIS A 64 -11.91 17.40 -4.82
C HIS A 64 -12.90 16.28 -4.53
N VAL A 65 -13.97 16.20 -5.33
CA VAL A 65 -15.03 15.20 -5.16
C VAL A 65 -15.12 14.25 -6.35
N THR A 66 -15.54 13.01 -6.10
CA THR A 66 -15.82 12.01 -7.12
C THR A 66 -17.18 11.37 -6.86
N ASN A 67 -18.01 11.27 -7.90
CA ASN A 67 -19.29 10.58 -7.81
C ASN A 67 -19.07 9.05 -7.94
N GLY A 68 -19.25 8.33 -6.84
CA GLY A 68 -19.19 6.87 -6.77
C GLY A 68 -20.49 6.16 -7.15
N GLY A 69 -21.59 6.90 -7.23
CA GLY A 69 -22.94 6.40 -7.45
C GLY A 69 -23.28 6.18 -8.92
N PRO A 70 -24.38 5.45 -9.19
CA PRO A 70 -24.92 5.25 -10.54
C PRO A 70 -25.65 6.49 -11.08
N ASP A 71 -26.11 7.39 -10.21
CA ASP A 71 -26.90 8.57 -10.56
C ASP A 71 -26.07 9.86 -10.44
N PRO A 72 -26.35 10.90 -11.25
CA PRO A 72 -25.66 12.19 -11.14
C PRO A 72 -25.99 12.88 -9.81
N VAL A 73 -25.00 13.50 -9.18
CA VAL A 73 -25.16 14.26 -7.93
C VAL A 73 -25.01 15.74 -8.25
N THR A 74 -25.99 16.56 -7.87
CA THR A 74 -25.91 18.02 -8.00
C THR A 74 -25.70 18.63 -6.63
N VAL A 75 -24.58 19.31 -6.41
CA VAL A 75 -24.28 20.03 -5.16
C VAL A 75 -24.90 21.42 -5.23
N GLU A 76 -25.76 21.74 -4.27
CA GLU A 76 -26.49 23.02 -4.20
C GLU A 76 -25.97 23.92 -3.07
N GLN A 77 -25.47 23.33 -1.99
CA GLN A 77 -24.97 24.09 -0.84
C GLN A 77 -23.69 23.48 -0.30
N VAL A 78 -22.85 24.34 0.25
CA VAL A 78 -21.64 23.96 0.98
C VAL A 78 -21.66 24.63 2.34
N THR A 79 -21.23 23.91 3.36
CA THR A 79 -21.03 24.44 4.71
C THR A 79 -19.57 24.34 5.11
N VAL A 80 -19.10 25.31 5.90
CA VAL A 80 -17.81 25.24 6.61
C VAL A 80 -18.13 25.46 8.09
N ASN A 81 -17.81 24.48 8.92
CA ASN A 81 -18.18 24.44 10.35
C ASN A 81 -19.68 24.72 10.57
N GLU A 82 -20.52 23.99 9.83
CA GLU A 82 -21.99 24.07 9.86
C GLU A 82 -22.59 25.40 9.37
N ALA A 83 -21.77 26.37 8.96
CA ALA A 83 -22.23 27.63 8.39
C ALA A 83 -22.28 27.55 6.85
N LEU A 84 -23.40 27.95 6.24
CA LEU A 84 -23.53 28.05 4.78
C LEU A 84 -22.54 29.07 4.23
N TRP A 85 -21.88 28.71 3.14
CA TRP A 85 -20.91 29.57 2.47
C TRP A 85 -21.08 29.56 0.96
N ASP A 86 -20.60 30.62 0.30
CA ASP A 86 -20.52 30.67 -1.16
C ASP A 86 -19.45 29.69 -1.65
N PHE A 87 -19.67 29.12 -2.84
CA PHE A 87 -18.70 28.23 -3.47
C PHE A 87 -18.78 28.34 -5.00
N GLU A 88 -17.69 27.96 -5.65
CA GLU A 88 -17.64 27.74 -7.09
C GLU A 88 -17.31 26.28 -7.37
N MET A 89 -17.86 25.72 -8.45
CA MET A 89 -17.65 24.31 -8.78
C MET A 89 -17.30 24.11 -10.26
N THR A 90 -16.22 23.39 -10.54
CA THR A 90 -15.71 23.15 -11.89
C THR A 90 -15.69 21.64 -12.18
N PRO A 91 -16.18 21.15 -13.37
CA PRO A 91 -16.67 21.91 -14.53
C PRO A 91 -18.13 22.41 -14.42
N GLY A 92 -18.84 22.02 -13.36
CA GLY A 92 -20.20 22.44 -13.07
C GLY A 92 -20.69 21.83 -11.76
N ASN A 93 -21.86 22.23 -11.28
CA ASN A 93 -22.42 21.80 -10.00
C ASN A 93 -23.02 20.38 -10.03
N THR A 94 -23.22 19.79 -11.22
CA THR A 94 -23.66 18.40 -11.39
C THR A 94 -22.48 17.49 -11.74
N VAL A 95 -22.18 16.53 -10.87
CA VAL A 95 -21.14 15.53 -11.05
C VAL A 95 -21.75 14.27 -11.67
N PRO A 96 -21.41 13.92 -12.93
CA PRO A 96 -21.94 12.71 -13.56
C PRO A 96 -21.39 11.45 -12.87
N PRO A 97 -22.02 10.27 -13.06
CA PRO A 97 -21.52 9.01 -12.53
C PRO A 97 -20.06 8.75 -12.92
N ARG A 98 -19.21 8.41 -11.94
CA ARG A 98 -17.73 8.29 -12.09
C ARG A 98 -17.02 9.58 -12.53
N GLY A 99 -17.72 10.71 -12.52
CA GLY A 99 -17.18 12.03 -12.77
C GLY A 99 -16.47 12.59 -11.54
N SER A 100 -15.69 13.63 -11.74
CA SER A 100 -15.05 14.38 -10.66
C SER A 100 -15.23 15.87 -10.87
N ALA A 101 -15.22 16.61 -9.77
CA ALA A 101 -15.34 18.06 -9.77
C ALA A 101 -14.51 18.65 -8.62
N GLU A 102 -14.21 19.94 -8.74
CA GLU A 102 -13.53 20.72 -7.71
C GLU A 102 -14.51 21.75 -7.15
N ILE A 103 -14.65 21.79 -5.83
CA ILE A 103 -15.45 22.77 -5.10
C ILE A 103 -14.47 23.75 -4.46
N THR A 104 -14.48 24.98 -4.92
CA THR A 104 -13.64 26.07 -4.41
C THR A 104 -14.47 26.95 -3.47
N ILE A 105 -14.00 27.08 -2.24
CA ILE A 105 -14.66 27.83 -1.17
C ILE A 105 -13.74 29.01 -0.80
N PRO A 106 -14.14 30.27 -1.07
CA PRO A 106 -13.38 31.45 -0.68
C PRO A 106 -13.50 31.69 0.83
N TYR A 107 -12.69 30.97 1.60
CA TYR A 107 -12.74 30.93 3.06
C TYR A 107 -11.37 31.23 3.66
N THR A 108 -11.30 32.23 4.54
CA THR A 108 -10.08 32.55 5.29
C THR A 108 -9.95 31.63 6.49
N TRP A 109 -9.05 30.65 6.39
CA TRP A 109 -8.77 29.69 7.44
C TRP A 109 -7.56 30.11 8.29
N VAL A 110 -7.42 29.48 9.46
CA VAL A 110 -6.35 29.73 10.42
C VAL A 110 -5.49 28.49 10.54
N GLU A 111 -4.17 28.67 10.47
CA GLU A 111 -3.21 27.57 10.59
C GLU A 111 -3.38 26.83 11.93
N GLY A 112 -3.47 25.51 11.85
CA GLY A 112 -3.64 24.62 12.99
C GLY A 112 -5.09 24.44 13.48
N GLU A 113 -6.07 25.06 12.83
CA GLU A 113 -7.49 24.81 13.14
C GLU A 113 -8.06 23.63 12.35
N ALA A 114 -9.08 22.99 12.94
CA ALA A 114 -9.85 21.94 12.27
C ALA A 114 -11.09 22.52 11.58
N TYR A 115 -11.44 21.98 10.42
CA TYR A 115 -12.63 22.39 9.67
C TYR A 115 -13.45 21.18 9.23
N GLY A 116 -14.76 21.24 9.47
CA GLY A 116 -15.74 20.33 8.87
C GLY A 116 -16.38 20.99 7.64
N ILE A 117 -16.39 20.30 6.51
CA ILE A 117 -16.93 20.80 5.24
C ILE A 117 -18.09 19.91 4.83
N GLY A 118 -19.31 20.46 4.84
CA GLY A 118 -20.50 19.76 4.38
C GLY A 118 -20.84 20.13 2.94
N MET A 119 -21.30 19.15 2.16
CA MET A 119 -21.82 19.32 0.81
C MET A 119 -23.23 18.78 0.78
N ILE A 120 -24.20 19.59 0.37
CA ILE A 120 -25.62 19.23 0.38
C ILE A 120 -26.09 19.15 -1.07
N SER A 121 -26.66 18.00 -1.45
CA SER A 121 -27.18 17.80 -2.79
C SER A 121 -28.55 18.46 -3.01
N ALA A 122 -28.98 18.55 -4.26
CA ALA A 122 -30.31 19.01 -4.64
C ALA A 122 -31.46 18.17 -4.03
N THR A 123 -31.19 16.94 -3.60
CA THR A 123 -32.16 16.07 -2.91
C THR A 123 -32.09 16.18 -1.39
N GLY A 124 -31.14 16.96 -0.86
CA GLY A 124 -30.92 17.15 0.57
C GLY A 124 -30.00 16.10 1.21
N THR A 125 -29.38 15.21 0.43
CA THR A 125 -28.34 14.29 0.93
C THR A 125 -27.10 15.08 1.30
N THR A 126 -26.51 14.77 2.45
CA THR A 126 -25.31 15.43 2.95
C THR A 126 -24.09 14.54 2.80
N PHE A 127 -22.99 15.11 2.33
CA PHE A 127 -21.68 14.49 2.24
C PHE A 127 -20.69 15.36 3.02
N GLU A 128 -19.73 14.74 3.70
CA GLU A 128 -18.81 15.47 4.58
C GLU A 128 -17.36 15.24 4.17
N ALA A 129 -16.55 16.26 4.39
CA ALA A 129 -15.11 16.22 4.30
C ALA A 129 -14.53 16.95 5.51
N GLU A 130 -13.37 16.52 5.97
CA GLU A 130 -12.72 17.14 7.13
C GLU A 130 -11.32 17.60 6.79
N VAL A 131 -10.91 18.69 7.42
CA VAL A 131 -9.53 19.13 7.54
C VAL A 131 -9.20 19.05 9.03
N PRO A 132 -8.56 17.97 9.50
CA PRO A 132 -8.25 17.82 10.92
C PRO A 132 -7.28 18.89 11.44
N LEU A 133 -6.39 19.37 10.57
CA LEU A 133 -5.42 20.41 10.87
C LEU A 133 -5.10 21.22 9.60
N ALA A 134 -5.49 22.49 9.58
CA ALA A 134 -5.28 23.35 8.42
C ALA A 134 -3.82 23.81 8.32
N VAL A 135 -3.17 23.47 7.21
CA VAL A 135 -1.86 23.99 6.82
C VAL A 135 -1.82 24.22 5.31
N LEU A 136 -0.92 25.09 4.86
CA LEU A 136 -0.74 25.32 3.42
C LEU A 136 -0.37 24.02 2.72
N THR A 137 -1.15 23.67 1.69
CA THR A 137 -0.85 22.53 0.85
C THR A 137 0.48 22.74 0.14
N PRO A 138 1.45 21.81 0.26
CA PRO A 138 2.77 22.00 -0.31
C PRO A 138 2.72 22.19 -1.83
N GLY A 139 3.28 23.30 -2.31
CA GLY A 139 3.51 23.53 -3.74
C GLY A 139 4.71 22.73 -4.27
N LEU A 140 4.77 22.57 -5.60
CA LEU A 140 5.90 21.96 -6.31
C LEU A 140 7.15 22.87 -6.28
N THR A 141 7.82 22.94 -5.14
CA THR A 141 9.04 23.74 -4.95
C THR A 141 10.28 22.85 -4.80
N GLY A 142 11.45 23.36 -5.19
CA GLY A 142 12.72 22.64 -5.04
C GLY A 142 13.08 22.32 -3.58
N ASP A 143 12.68 23.18 -2.64
CA ASP A 143 12.87 22.95 -1.21
C ASP A 143 11.99 21.79 -0.71
N ALA A 144 10.70 21.78 -1.06
CA ALA A 144 9.80 20.66 -0.75
C ALA A 144 10.32 19.35 -1.34
N PHE A 145 10.82 19.37 -2.58
CA PHE A 145 11.39 18.19 -3.23
C PHE A 145 12.56 17.60 -2.43
N TRP A 146 13.47 18.43 -1.93
CA TRP A 146 14.60 17.97 -1.15
C TRP A 146 14.21 17.51 0.26
N ARG A 147 13.23 18.18 0.90
CA ARG A 147 12.72 17.77 2.22
C ARG A 147 12.08 16.39 2.17
N TYR A 148 11.21 16.13 1.20
CA TYR A 148 10.63 14.79 1.01
C TYR A 148 11.71 13.74 0.74
N ALA A 149 12.69 14.08 -0.10
CA ALA A 149 13.80 13.17 -0.37
C ALA A 149 14.59 12.80 0.89
N LEU A 150 14.84 13.80 1.74
CA LEU A 150 15.58 13.63 2.99
C LEU A 150 14.78 12.77 3.99
N ILE A 151 13.47 12.97 4.08
CA ILE A 151 12.57 12.14 4.89
C ILE A 151 12.63 10.68 4.42
N GLY A 152 12.41 10.43 3.13
CA GLY A 152 12.48 9.07 2.57
C GLY A 152 13.88 8.44 2.73
N PHE A 153 14.95 9.24 2.68
CA PHE A 153 16.30 8.77 2.93
C PHE A 153 16.52 8.34 4.40
N TYR A 154 16.03 9.14 5.36
CA TYR A 154 16.13 8.83 6.79
C TYR A 154 15.24 7.66 7.21
N VAL A 155 14.10 7.48 6.56
CA VAL A 155 13.17 6.38 6.87
C VAL A 155 13.55 5.10 6.15
N GLY A 156 14.05 5.16 4.92
CA GLY A 156 14.38 3.95 4.14
C GLY A 156 15.88 3.63 4.17
N VAL A 157 16.69 4.43 3.46
CA VAL A 157 18.08 4.09 3.16
C VAL A 157 18.95 3.98 4.42
N VAL A 158 18.84 4.94 5.34
CA VAL A 158 19.65 4.96 6.57
C VAL A 158 19.38 3.73 7.45
N PRO A 159 18.14 3.45 7.89
CA PRO A 159 17.87 2.33 8.78
C PRO A 159 18.13 0.98 8.13
N VAL A 160 17.78 0.78 6.85
CA VAL A 160 18.15 -0.46 6.13
C VAL A 160 19.68 -0.65 6.11
N SER A 161 20.44 0.44 5.89
CA SER A 161 21.90 0.40 5.96
C SER A 161 22.38 0.06 7.37
N LEU A 162 21.80 0.66 8.42
CA LEU A 162 22.12 0.35 9.81
C LEU A 162 21.86 -1.12 10.13
N GLY A 163 20.76 -1.70 9.63
CA GLY A 163 20.48 -3.13 9.75
C GLY A 163 21.52 -4.01 9.06
N LEU A 164 21.94 -3.64 7.85
CA LEU A 164 23.01 -4.33 7.12
C LEU A 164 24.36 -4.28 7.84
N LEU A 165 24.65 -3.20 8.59
CA LEU A 165 25.88 -3.08 9.39
C LEU A 165 25.97 -4.12 10.52
N TRP A 166 24.87 -4.81 10.87
CA TRP A 166 24.91 -5.93 11.82
C TRP A 166 25.54 -7.19 11.22
N TYR A 167 25.77 -7.23 9.90
CA TYR A 167 26.34 -8.38 9.20
C TYR A 167 27.58 -8.99 9.89
N PRO A 168 28.64 -8.24 10.29
CA PRO A 168 29.81 -8.82 10.93
C PRO A 168 29.51 -9.48 12.28
N PHE A 169 28.56 -8.94 13.04
CA PHE A 169 28.10 -9.49 14.31
C PHE A 169 27.30 -10.77 14.08
N LEU A 170 26.33 -10.74 13.17
CA LEU A 170 25.45 -11.87 12.85
C LEU A 170 26.23 -13.11 12.36
N ARG A 171 27.37 -12.90 11.68
CA ARG A 171 28.27 -13.98 11.25
C ARG A 171 28.91 -14.76 12.39
N ARG A 172 28.99 -14.18 13.58
CA ARG A 172 29.57 -14.83 14.76
C ARG A 172 28.55 -15.72 15.48
N LEU A 173 27.27 -15.63 15.12
CA LEU A 173 26.22 -16.43 15.72
C LEU A 173 26.31 -17.90 15.27
N GLY A 174 26.11 -18.82 16.22
CA GLY A 174 25.93 -20.24 15.91
C GLY A 174 24.61 -20.52 15.19
N SER A 175 24.39 -21.76 14.78
CA SER A 175 23.18 -22.15 14.03
C SER A 175 21.86 -21.84 14.76
N SER A 176 21.84 -21.95 16.09
CA SER A 176 20.66 -21.59 16.87
C SER A 176 20.41 -20.08 16.86
N GLY A 177 21.44 -19.26 17.10
CA GLY A 177 21.32 -17.80 17.06
C GLY A 177 20.90 -17.30 15.67
N MET A 178 21.43 -17.92 14.60
CA MET A 178 21.01 -17.64 13.24
C MET A 178 19.52 -17.90 13.02
N ASN A 179 19.04 -19.08 13.44
CA ASN A 179 17.64 -19.44 13.29
C ASN A 179 16.73 -18.57 14.16
N PHE A 180 17.18 -18.15 15.35
CA PHE A 180 16.49 -17.18 16.18
C PHE A 180 16.31 -15.85 15.43
N VAL A 181 17.38 -15.30 14.84
CA VAL A 181 17.33 -14.03 14.09
C VAL A 181 16.43 -14.15 12.86
N LEU A 182 16.53 -15.24 12.10
CA LEU A 182 15.65 -15.48 10.95
C LEU A 182 14.17 -15.57 11.37
N ALA A 183 13.88 -16.28 12.46
CA ALA A 183 12.52 -16.38 12.97
C ALA A 183 12.01 -15.06 13.56
N LEU A 184 12.89 -14.28 14.20
CA LEU A 184 12.63 -12.90 14.63
C LEU A 184 12.20 -12.05 13.44
N THR A 185 12.95 -12.07 12.33
CA THR A 185 12.58 -11.37 11.09
C THR A 185 11.20 -11.80 10.59
N VAL A 186 10.88 -13.11 10.58
CA VAL A 186 9.54 -13.57 10.18
C VAL A 186 8.45 -13.02 11.11
N GLY A 187 8.70 -12.96 12.42
CA GLY A 187 7.75 -12.42 13.39
C GLY A 187 7.49 -10.93 13.22
N LEU A 188 8.56 -10.16 12.97
CA LEU A 188 8.49 -8.73 12.68
C LEU A 188 7.68 -8.48 11.39
N LEU A 189 8.01 -9.18 10.31
CA LEU A 189 7.33 -9.06 9.02
C LEU A 189 5.86 -9.52 9.07
N PHE A 190 5.54 -10.51 9.92
CA PHE A 190 4.17 -10.97 10.12
C PHE A 190 3.28 -9.89 10.73
N TRP A 191 3.79 -9.13 11.71
CA TRP A 191 3.06 -7.97 12.21
C TRP A 191 2.89 -6.92 11.10
N LEU A 192 3.99 -6.63 10.40
CA LEU A 192 4.03 -5.60 9.36
C LEU A 192 3.03 -5.84 8.23
N VAL A 193 2.89 -7.09 7.77
CA VAL A 193 1.90 -7.40 6.74
C VAL A 193 0.46 -7.23 7.21
N LEU A 194 0.18 -7.48 8.50
CA LEU A 194 -1.16 -7.24 9.05
C LEU A 194 -1.46 -5.74 9.07
N ASP A 195 -0.53 -4.95 9.60
CA ASP A 195 -0.60 -3.49 9.66
C ASP A 195 -0.81 -2.88 8.28
N THR A 196 0.08 -3.17 7.32
CA THR A 196 -0.02 -2.67 5.95
C THR A 196 -1.31 -3.10 5.24
N LEU A 197 -1.81 -4.31 5.52
CA LEU A 197 -3.07 -4.77 4.92
C LEU A 197 -4.29 -4.05 5.50
N LEU A 198 -4.27 -3.76 6.80
CA LEU A 198 -5.31 -2.98 7.47
C LEU A 198 -5.32 -1.54 6.94
N ASP A 199 -4.16 -0.89 6.85
CA ASP A 199 -4.02 0.45 6.28
C ASP A 199 -4.50 0.50 4.82
N ALA A 200 -4.16 -0.52 4.03
CA ALA A 200 -4.62 -0.62 2.64
C ALA A 200 -6.14 -0.74 2.57
N VAL A 201 -6.75 -1.54 3.44
CA VAL A 201 -8.21 -1.74 3.51
C VAL A 201 -8.92 -0.47 3.97
N GLU A 202 -8.39 0.22 4.98
CA GLU A 202 -8.92 1.48 5.49
C GLU A 202 -8.87 2.57 4.41
N THR A 203 -7.70 2.76 3.79
CA THR A 203 -7.52 3.69 2.67
C THR A 203 -8.44 3.34 1.49
N ALA A 204 -8.62 2.05 1.20
CA ALA A 204 -9.54 1.63 0.14
C ALA A 204 -11.02 1.81 0.51
N GLY A 205 -11.34 1.95 1.80
CA GLY A 205 -12.67 2.27 2.30
C GLY A 205 -13.07 3.73 2.03
N THR A 206 -12.11 4.63 1.81
CA THR A 206 -12.36 6.02 1.43
C THR A 206 -12.52 6.20 -0.08
N LEU A 207 -12.44 5.12 -0.86
CA LEU A 207 -12.59 5.18 -2.31
C LEU A 207 -14.07 5.16 -2.70
N PRO A 208 -14.42 5.80 -3.83
CA PRO A 208 -15.75 5.66 -4.43
C PRO A 208 -16.17 4.19 -4.58
N GLY A 209 -17.45 3.89 -4.30
CA GLY A 209 -17.93 2.50 -4.17
C GLY A 209 -17.67 1.60 -5.38
N PHE A 210 -17.62 2.16 -6.59
CA PHE A 210 -17.36 1.39 -7.82
C PHE A 210 -15.98 0.74 -7.87
N PHE A 211 -15.00 1.16 -7.06
CA PHE A 211 -13.68 0.53 -7.01
C PHE A 211 -13.69 -0.82 -6.30
N SER A 212 -14.71 -1.13 -5.50
CA SER A 212 -14.72 -2.33 -4.65
C SER A 212 -13.42 -2.46 -3.84
N GLY A 213 -13.14 -1.45 -3.01
CA GLY A 213 -11.83 -1.22 -2.38
C GLY A 213 -11.20 -2.47 -1.72
N VAL A 214 -11.94 -3.18 -0.87
CA VAL A 214 -11.43 -4.37 -0.18
C VAL A 214 -11.09 -5.52 -1.16
N PRO A 215 -11.99 -5.96 -2.06
CA PRO A 215 -11.63 -6.90 -3.12
C PRO A 215 -10.42 -6.48 -3.97
N MET A 216 -10.30 -5.19 -4.28
CA MET A 216 -9.16 -4.64 -5.02
C MET A 216 -7.86 -4.85 -4.25
N VAL A 217 -7.79 -4.44 -2.98
CA VAL A 217 -6.61 -4.60 -2.10
C VAL A 217 -6.19 -6.06 -2.01
N LEU A 218 -7.13 -6.97 -1.72
CA LEU A 218 -6.84 -8.40 -1.61
C LEU A 218 -6.33 -8.99 -2.93
N SER A 219 -6.92 -8.58 -4.05
CA SER A 219 -6.53 -9.04 -5.39
C SER A 219 -5.13 -8.55 -5.75
N VAL A 220 -4.83 -7.27 -5.52
CA VAL A 220 -3.51 -6.68 -5.81
C VAL A 220 -2.43 -7.28 -4.91
N THR A 221 -2.73 -7.49 -3.63
CA THR A 221 -1.84 -8.18 -2.68
C THR A 221 -1.49 -9.58 -3.17
N ALA A 222 -2.52 -10.37 -3.54
CA ALA A 222 -2.33 -11.73 -4.04
C ALA A 222 -1.59 -11.77 -5.37
N LEU A 223 -1.93 -10.89 -6.32
CA LEU A 223 -1.27 -10.81 -7.62
C LEU A 223 0.20 -10.39 -7.48
N THR A 224 0.50 -9.48 -6.55
CA THR A 224 1.88 -9.07 -6.26
C THR A 224 2.69 -10.22 -5.69
N LEU A 225 2.15 -10.92 -4.68
CA LEU A 225 2.77 -12.13 -4.13
C LEU A 225 3.05 -13.17 -5.22
N LEU A 226 2.04 -13.50 -6.03
CA LEU A 226 2.16 -14.48 -7.10
C LEU A 226 3.13 -14.03 -8.20
N GLY A 227 3.11 -12.76 -8.57
CA GLY A 227 4.00 -12.16 -9.55
C GLY A 227 5.45 -12.22 -9.11
N LEU A 228 5.74 -11.85 -7.86
CA LEU A 228 7.10 -11.91 -7.30
C LEU A 228 7.59 -13.36 -7.16
N LEU A 229 6.76 -14.27 -6.65
CA LEU A 229 7.10 -15.70 -6.58
C LEU A 229 7.30 -16.34 -7.98
N GLY A 230 6.50 -15.92 -8.95
CA GLY A 230 6.56 -16.37 -10.35
C GLY A 230 7.77 -15.85 -11.09
N SER A 231 8.15 -14.58 -10.87
CA SER A 231 9.33 -13.95 -11.47
C SER A 231 10.61 -14.75 -11.17
N GLY A 232 10.74 -15.25 -9.94
CA GLY A 232 11.87 -16.08 -9.52
C GLY A 232 12.00 -17.41 -10.26
N ARG A 233 10.93 -17.87 -10.94
CA ARG A 233 10.92 -19.05 -11.83
C ARG A 233 11.20 -18.66 -13.28
N LEU A 234 10.65 -17.54 -13.75
CA LEU A 234 10.78 -17.07 -15.14
C LEU A 234 12.21 -16.60 -15.47
N PHE A 235 12.85 -15.87 -14.54
CA PHE A 235 14.23 -15.40 -14.68
C PHE A 235 15.28 -16.51 -14.44
N ARG A 236 14.83 -17.73 -14.16
CA ARG A 236 15.69 -18.88 -13.84
C ARG A 236 16.05 -19.64 -15.13
N ARG A 237 16.92 -19.03 -15.95
CA ARG A 237 17.56 -19.71 -17.09
C ARG A 237 18.64 -20.66 -16.57
N GLY A 238 18.25 -21.91 -16.29
CA GLY A 238 19.13 -22.98 -15.81
C GLY A 238 18.75 -23.44 -14.41
N GLY A 239 18.43 -24.73 -14.27
CA GLY A 239 17.85 -25.36 -13.06
C GLY A 239 18.71 -25.36 -11.78
N GLY A 240 19.70 -24.48 -11.66
CA GLY A 240 20.53 -24.32 -10.45
C GLY A 240 19.77 -23.69 -9.28
N GLU A 241 20.17 -24.00 -8.06
CA GLU A 241 19.66 -23.35 -6.83
C GLU A 241 20.02 -21.85 -6.85
N SER A 242 19.13 -20.98 -6.38
CA SER A 242 19.41 -19.54 -6.30
C SER A 242 20.60 -19.31 -5.37
N SER A 243 21.59 -18.53 -5.82
CA SER A 243 22.66 -18.04 -4.94
C SER A 243 22.03 -17.28 -3.75
N ARG A 244 22.66 -17.36 -2.56
CA ARG A 244 22.16 -16.65 -1.37
C ARG A 244 22.19 -15.14 -1.57
N LEU A 245 23.14 -14.64 -2.35
CA LEU A 245 23.17 -13.25 -2.80
C LEU A 245 21.93 -12.89 -3.64
N SER A 246 21.56 -13.74 -4.60
CA SER A 246 20.33 -13.52 -5.40
C SER A 246 19.08 -13.55 -4.52
N THR A 247 19.02 -14.40 -3.50
CA THR A 247 17.94 -14.37 -2.51
C THR A 247 17.93 -13.06 -1.73
N SER A 248 19.09 -12.53 -1.33
CA SER A 248 19.15 -11.24 -0.62
C SER A 248 18.66 -10.07 -1.50
N TYR A 249 18.93 -10.08 -2.81
CA TYR A 249 18.38 -9.09 -3.74
C TYR A 249 16.87 -9.20 -3.94
N ARG A 250 16.32 -10.42 -3.92
CA ARG A 250 14.86 -10.61 -3.99
C ARG A 250 14.18 -10.11 -2.72
N ILE A 251 14.75 -10.43 -1.56
CA ILE A 251 14.31 -9.91 -0.27
C ILE A 251 14.40 -8.38 -0.26
N ALA A 252 15.53 -7.79 -0.66
CA ALA A 252 15.68 -6.33 -0.75
C ALA A 252 14.71 -5.69 -1.76
N GLY A 253 14.39 -6.35 -2.87
CA GLY A 253 13.38 -5.87 -3.82
C GLY A 253 11.97 -5.91 -3.24
N GLY A 254 11.61 -6.97 -2.51
CA GLY A 254 10.33 -7.07 -1.82
C GLY A 254 10.17 -6.01 -0.71
N ILE A 255 11.21 -5.85 0.11
CA ILE A 255 11.31 -4.78 1.11
C ILE A 255 11.26 -3.40 0.45
N GLY A 256 11.95 -3.19 -0.66
CA GLY A 256 11.89 -1.93 -1.41
C GLY A 256 10.47 -1.58 -1.87
N LEU A 257 9.71 -2.55 -2.37
CA LEU A 257 8.31 -2.33 -2.74
C LEU A 257 7.43 -2.00 -1.52
N HIS A 258 7.74 -2.54 -0.36
CA HIS A 258 7.06 -2.18 0.88
C HIS A 258 7.42 -0.76 1.34
N ASN A 259 8.70 -0.41 1.35
CA ASN A 259 9.19 0.91 1.75
C ASN A 259 8.72 2.02 0.81
N LEU A 260 8.37 1.70 -0.44
CA LEU A 260 7.64 2.61 -1.32
C LEU A 260 6.28 3.02 -0.73
N GLY A 261 5.54 2.06 -0.17
CA GLY A 261 4.26 2.28 0.53
C GLY A 261 4.41 3.16 1.76
N GLU A 262 5.45 2.92 2.56
CA GLU A 262 5.78 3.78 3.72
C GLU A 262 6.08 5.21 3.33
N GLY A 263 6.89 5.38 2.27
CA GLY A 263 7.17 6.68 1.71
C GLY A 263 5.89 7.40 1.27
N LEU A 264 4.94 6.68 0.66
CA LEU A 264 3.65 7.23 0.28
C LEU A 264 2.83 7.66 1.49
N ALA A 265 2.75 6.83 2.54
CA ALA A 265 2.03 7.17 3.76
C ALA A 265 2.59 8.43 4.43
N ILE A 266 3.92 8.52 4.56
CA ILE A 266 4.58 9.71 5.12
C ILE A 266 4.39 10.93 4.22
N GLY A 267 4.57 10.78 2.91
CA GLY A 267 4.37 11.85 1.94
C GLY A 267 2.94 12.38 1.96
N ALA A 268 1.96 11.49 2.10
CA ALA A 268 0.55 11.83 2.21
C ALA A 268 0.28 12.59 3.51
N ALA A 269 0.73 12.10 4.66
CA ALA A 269 0.55 12.75 5.95
C ALA A 269 1.08 14.18 5.93
N PHE A 270 2.30 14.41 5.42
CA PHE A 270 2.84 15.76 5.31
C PHE A 270 2.14 16.62 4.24
N ALA A 271 1.67 16.04 3.14
CA ALA A 271 0.90 16.77 2.12
C ALA A 271 -0.48 17.21 2.62
N LEU A 272 -1.08 16.43 3.53
CA LEU A 272 -2.35 16.71 4.20
C LEU A 272 -2.18 17.55 5.47
N GLY A 273 -0.94 17.86 5.86
CA GLY A 273 -0.64 18.67 7.04
C GLY A 273 -0.65 17.94 8.37
N GLU A 274 -0.78 16.62 8.36
CA GLU A 274 -0.81 15.78 9.54
C GLU A 274 0.61 15.55 10.08
N VAL A 275 1.26 16.62 10.55
CA VAL A 275 2.67 16.60 10.99
C VAL A 275 2.92 15.60 12.12
N ALA A 276 1.96 15.48 13.05
CA ALA A 276 2.03 14.51 14.14
C ALA A 276 2.02 13.07 13.61
N LEU A 277 1.09 12.75 12.70
CA LEU A 277 1.04 11.44 12.04
C LEU A 277 2.30 11.19 11.22
N GLY A 278 2.73 12.16 10.39
CA GLY A 278 3.96 12.05 9.61
C GLY A 278 5.20 11.78 10.46
N THR A 279 5.32 12.46 11.61
CA THR A 279 6.43 12.25 12.56
C THR A 279 6.35 10.88 13.23
N PHE A 280 5.16 10.48 13.66
CA PHE A 280 4.88 9.15 14.20
C PHE A 280 5.31 8.06 13.21
N LEU A 281 4.90 8.18 11.95
CA LEU A 281 5.22 7.23 10.87
C LEU A 281 6.72 7.19 10.61
N VAL A 282 7.38 8.35 10.54
CA VAL A 282 8.84 8.43 10.38
C VAL A 282 9.57 7.66 11.48
N ILE A 283 9.18 7.84 12.75
CA ILE A 283 9.82 7.15 13.88
C ILE A 283 9.54 5.65 13.83
N GLY A 284 8.28 5.26 13.70
CA GLY A 284 7.87 3.85 13.64
C GLY A 284 8.56 3.09 12.52
N PHE A 285 8.51 3.63 11.30
CA PHE A 285 9.10 3.00 10.13
C PHE A 285 10.63 2.98 10.18
N THR A 286 11.27 4.04 10.70
CA THR A 286 12.72 4.02 10.90
C THR A 286 13.15 2.87 11.81
N LEU A 287 12.43 2.65 12.92
CA LEU A 287 12.77 1.59 13.87
C LEU A 287 12.64 0.20 13.26
N HIS A 288 11.56 -0.07 12.51
CA HIS A 288 11.40 -1.39 11.89
C HIS A 288 12.33 -1.59 10.69
N ASN A 289 12.71 -0.54 9.95
CA ASN A 289 13.55 -0.66 8.74
C ASN A 289 14.99 -1.08 9.09
N ILE A 290 15.41 -0.83 10.34
CA ILE A 290 16.66 -1.40 10.87
C ILE A 290 16.58 -2.93 10.90
N THR A 291 15.43 -3.49 11.27
CA THR A 291 15.25 -4.94 11.35
C THR A 291 15.13 -5.60 9.98
N GLU A 292 14.64 -4.87 8.97
CA GLU A 292 14.59 -5.31 7.58
C GLU A 292 15.99 -5.48 6.99
N GLY A 293 16.91 -4.56 7.29
CA GLY A 293 18.32 -4.68 6.90
C GLY A 293 18.99 -5.96 7.43
N ILE A 294 18.59 -6.42 8.63
CA ILE A 294 19.02 -7.71 9.18
C ILE A 294 18.46 -8.87 8.34
N GLY A 295 17.18 -8.79 7.96
CA GLY A 295 16.52 -9.76 7.08
C GLY A 295 17.20 -9.87 5.71
N ILE A 296 17.58 -8.75 5.12
CA ILE A 296 18.34 -8.69 3.84
C ILE A 296 19.73 -9.30 4.00
N ALA A 297 20.41 -9.07 5.13
CA ALA A 297 21.74 -9.64 5.37
C ALA A 297 21.70 -11.16 5.60
N ALA A 298 20.58 -11.71 6.09
CA ALA A 298 20.52 -13.06 6.62
C ALA A 298 20.96 -14.18 5.64
N PRO A 299 20.55 -14.18 4.36
CA PRO A 299 20.96 -15.23 3.43
C PRO A 299 22.49 -15.25 3.18
N ILE A 300 23.13 -14.08 3.13
CA ILE A 300 24.56 -13.90 2.75
C ILE A 300 25.55 -14.04 3.93
N LEU A 301 25.10 -14.40 5.13
CA LEU A 301 25.97 -14.52 6.32
C LEU A 301 27.08 -15.58 6.16
N LYS A 302 26.86 -16.60 5.32
CA LYS A 302 27.86 -17.63 4.98
C LYS A 302 28.71 -17.26 3.76
N GLU A 303 28.43 -16.14 3.09
CA GLU A 303 29.19 -15.65 1.94
C GLU A 303 30.14 -14.51 2.36
N ARG A 304 30.91 -13.96 1.41
CA ARG A 304 31.75 -12.76 1.60
C ARG A 304 31.57 -11.81 0.41
N PRO A 305 30.36 -11.24 0.20
CA PRO A 305 30.13 -10.33 -0.90
C PRO A 305 30.95 -9.04 -0.74
N SER A 306 31.27 -8.38 -1.85
CA SER A 306 31.94 -7.07 -1.85
C SER A 306 31.03 -6.00 -1.25
N LEU A 307 31.64 -4.92 -0.74
CA LEU A 307 30.92 -3.78 -0.14
C LEU A 307 29.88 -3.15 -1.10
N SER A 308 30.15 -3.18 -2.40
CA SER A 308 29.20 -2.70 -3.43
C SER A 308 27.84 -3.39 -3.38
N HIS A 309 27.79 -4.67 -3.00
CA HIS A 309 26.52 -5.38 -2.84
C HIS A 309 25.74 -4.86 -1.65
N PHE A 310 26.40 -4.49 -0.54
CA PHE A 310 25.71 -3.89 0.61
C PHE A 310 25.10 -2.53 0.25
N ILE A 311 25.83 -1.70 -0.50
CA ILE A 311 25.30 -0.42 -1.01
C ILE A 311 24.10 -0.68 -1.93
N GLY A 312 24.23 -1.61 -2.88
CA GLY A 312 23.14 -1.96 -3.78
C GLY A 312 21.91 -2.52 -3.06
N LEU A 313 22.09 -3.35 -2.04
CA LEU A 313 21.01 -3.89 -1.22
C LEU A 313 20.34 -2.79 -0.37
N ALA A 314 21.12 -1.87 0.21
CA ALA A 314 20.59 -0.74 0.96
C ALA A 314 19.76 0.20 0.08
N LEU A 315 20.26 0.53 -1.11
CA LEU A 315 19.55 1.39 -2.05
C LEU A 315 18.31 0.70 -2.64
N LEU A 316 18.37 -0.61 -2.90
CA LEU A 316 17.22 -1.35 -3.40
C LEU A 316 16.13 -1.49 -2.33
N GLY A 317 16.50 -1.76 -1.08
CA GLY A 317 15.57 -1.91 0.04
C GLY A 317 15.03 -0.58 0.58
N GLY A 318 15.88 0.43 0.73
CA GLY A 318 15.49 1.70 1.35
C GLY A 318 15.22 2.86 0.37
N GLY A 319 15.81 2.83 -0.82
CA GLY A 319 15.68 3.90 -1.81
C GLY A 319 14.23 4.17 -2.27
N PRO A 320 13.37 3.15 -2.45
CA PRO A 320 11.99 3.39 -2.86
C PRO A 320 11.15 4.25 -1.90
N ALA A 321 11.50 4.35 -0.62
CA ALA A 321 10.82 5.27 0.31
C ALA A 321 10.91 6.73 -0.14
N ILE A 322 12.05 7.13 -0.74
CA ILE A 322 12.23 8.45 -1.35
C ILE A 322 11.19 8.67 -2.45
N LEU A 323 11.03 7.69 -3.34
CA LEU A 323 10.05 7.77 -4.41
C LEU A 323 8.62 7.88 -3.86
N GLY A 324 8.32 7.11 -2.81
CA GLY A 324 7.01 7.14 -2.16
C GLY A 324 6.69 8.54 -1.61
N THR A 325 7.63 9.14 -0.88
CA THR A 325 7.44 10.49 -0.31
C THR A 325 7.22 11.54 -1.38
N TRP A 326 7.89 11.45 -2.53
CA TRP A 326 7.63 12.36 -3.65
C TRP A 326 6.28 12.13 -4.30
N ILE A 327 5.92 10.87 -4.57
CA ILE A 327 4.65 10.55 -5.25
C ILE A 327 3.48 11.07 -4.43
N ALA A 328 3.42 10.75 -3.13
CA ALA A 328 2.32 11.22 -2.30
C ALA A 328 2.45 12.70 -1.93
N GLY A 329 3.68 13.19 -1.67
CA GLY A 329 3.94 14.57 -1.30
C GLY A 329 3.50 15.59 -2.36
N PHE A 330 3.47 15.19 -3.64
CA PHE A 330 3.15 16.06 -4.76
C PHE A 330 1.89 15.66 -5.55
N ALA A 331 1.51 14.39 -5.50
CA ALA A 331 0.41 13.84 -6.29
C ALA A 331 -0.37 12.80 -5.47
N TYR A 332 -0.74 13.17 -4.23
CA TYR A 332 -1.55 12.30 -3.39
C TYR A 332 -2.84 11.87 -4.10
N SER A 333 -3.08 10.56 -4.10
CA SER A 333 -4.30 9.94 -4.58
C SER A 333 -4.63 8.77 -3.66
N PRO A 334 -5.82 8.74 -3.04
CA PRO A 334 -6.24 7.61 -2.20
C PRO A 334 -6.18 6.27 -2.95
N LEU A 335 -6.50 6.27 -4.25
CA LEU A 335 -6.43 5.06 -5.07
C LEU A 335 -4.99 4.58 -5.21
N ALA A 336 -4.06 5.48 -5.51
CA ALA A 336 -2.65 5.13 -5.61
C ALA A 336 -2.13 4.62 -4.26
N ALA A 337 -2.46 5.29 -3.15
CA ALA A 337 -2.06 4.88 -1.81
C ALA A 337 -2.54 3.45 -1.50
N ALA A 338 -3.84 3.15 -1.68
CA ALA A 338 -4.38 1.82 -1.45
C ALA A 338 -3.71 0.74 -2.33
N LEU A 339 -3.49 1.04 -3.62
CA LEU A 339 -2.83 0.11 -4.55
C LEU A 339 -1.39 -0.17 -4.15
N PHE A 340 -0.61 0.85 -3.80
CA PHE A 340 0.78 0.68 -3.40
C PHE A 340 0.93 0.01 -2.04
N LEU A 341 0.07 0.29 -1.07
CA LEU A 341 0.02 -0.43 0.20
C LEU A 341 -0.30 -1.92 -0.04
N ALA A 342 -1.27 -2.23 -0.90
CA ALA A 342 -1.58 -3.62 -1.29
C ALA A 342 -0.39 -4.32 -1.98
N VAL A 343 0.33 -3.61 -2.87
CA VAL A 343 1.58 -4.11 -3.47
C VAL A 343 2.62 -4.37 -2.38
N GLY A 344 2.80 -3.44 -1.43
CA GLY A 344 3.71 -3.59 -0.29
C GLY A 344 3.38 -4.82 0.56
N ALA A 345 2.12 -5.01 0.94
CA ALA A 345 1.66 -6.19 1.68
C ALA A 345 1.96 -7.50 0.92
N GLY A 346 1.72 -7.53 -0.39
CA GLY A 346 2.04 -8.67 -1.23
C GLY A 346 3.54 -8.96 -1.32
N ALA A 347 4.36 -7.90 -1.31
CA ALA A 347 5.81 -7.99 -1.27
C ALA A 347 6.32 -8.55 0.07
N ILE A 348 5.78 -8.08 1.20
CA ILE A 348 6.12 -8.62 2.53
C ILE A 348 5.77 -10.10 2.62
N LEU A 349 4.58 -10.52 2.16
CA LEU A 349 4.21 -11.95 2.12
C LEU A 349 5.23 -12.78 1.35
N GLN A 350 5.76 -12.24 0.24
CA GLN A 350 6.79 -12.92 -0.53
C GLN A 350 8.11 -13.02 0.26
N VAL A 351 8.51 -11.98 0.99
CA VAL A 351 9.70 -12.01 1.84
C VAL A 351 9.54 -13.00 2.99
N ILE A 352 8.39 -12.99 3.68
CA ILE A 352 8.04 -13.98 4.72
C ILE A 352 8.20 -15.39 4.18
N TYR A 353 7.70 -15.65 2.96
CA TYR A 353 7.85 -16.95 2.31
C TYR A 353 9.32 -17.32 2.07
N GLU A 354 10.15 -16.39 1.57
CA GLU A 354 11.57 -16.67 1.30
C GLU A 354 12.37 -16.93 2.59
N VAL A 355 12.19 -16.11 3.61
CA VAL A 355 12.88 -16.24 4.90
C VAL A 355 12.42 -17.51 5.63
N SER A 356 11.12 -17.79 5.66
CA SER A 356 10.57 -19.02 6.26
C SER A 356 11.11 -20.26 5.56
N ARG A 357 11.21 -20.23 4.23
CA ARG A 357 11.80 -21.33 3.46
C ARG A 357 13.28 -21.54 3.77
N LEU A 358 14.05 -20.47 4.00
CA LEU A 358 15.44 -20.58 4.44
C LEU A 358 15.54 -21.21 5.84
N LEU A 359 14.68 -20.78 6.77
CA LEU A 359 14.62 -21.31 8.13
C LEU A 359 14.29 -22.81 8.15
N LEU A 360 13.31 -23.24 7.34
CA LEU A 360 12.92 -24.65 7.21
C LEU A 360 14.07 -25.50 6.65
N LYS A 361 14.73 -25.02 5.58
CA LYS A 361 15.90 -25.71 4.98
C LYS A 361 17.06 -25.85 5.96
N ASP A 362 17.38 -24.81 6.73
CA ASP A 362 18.48 -24.87 7.69
C ASP A 362 18.11 -25.77 8.90
N SER A 363 16.83 -25.88 9.25
CA SER A 363 16.33 -26.83 10.25
C SER A 363 16.48 -28.29 9.79
N GLU A 364 16.10 -28.60 8.54
CA GLU A 364 16.32 -29.91 7.92
C GLU A 364 17.80 -30.30 7.88
N ARG A 365 18.67 -29.39 7.41
CA ARG A 365 20.13 -29.61 7.35
C ARG A 365 20.74 -29.87 8.73
N SER A 366 20.23 -29.17 9.74
CA SER A 366 20.73 -29.29 11.12
C SER A 366 20.06 -30.42 11.91
N ARG A 367 19.14 -31.18 11.30
CA ARG A 367 18.30 -32.20 11.96
C ARG A 367 17.61 -31.71 13.23
N LYS A 368 17.21 -30.43 13.26
CA LYS A 368 16.47 -29.82 14.37
C LYS A 368 15.01 -29.65 13.97
N PRO A 369 14.05 -29.76 14.90
CA PRO A 369 12.65 -29.44 14.62
C PRO A 369 12.50 -28.00 14.14
N ALA A 370 11.62 -27.78 13.15
CA ALA A 370 11.29 -26.43 12.66
C ALA A 370 10.71 -25.53 13.76
N LEU A 371 9.98 -26.12 14.72
CA LEU A 371 9.45 -25.46 15.91
C LEU A 371 10.37 -25.64 17.11
N SER A 372 11.68 -25.36 16.94
CA SER A 372 12.61 -25.34 18.07
C SER A 372 12.33 -24.14 18.99
N ALA A 373 12.72 -24.22 20.26
CA ALA A 373 12.60 -23.10 21.21
C ALA A 373 13.25 -21.81 20.68
N SER A 374 14.34 -21.94 19.93
CA SER A 374 15.04 -20.82 19.28
C SER A 374 14.19 -20.15 18.20
N ASN A 375 13.49 -20.95 17.38
CA ASN A 375 12.65 -20.43 16.30
C ASN A 375 11.36 -19.84 16.86
N LEU A 376 10.72 -20.54 17.81
CA LEU A 376 9.51 -20.04 18.46
C LEU A 376 9.79 -18.77 19.26
N GLY A 377 10.89 -18.75 20.01
CA GLY A 377 11.34 -17.58 20.75
C GLY A 377 11.66 -16.40 19.83
N GLY A 378 12.31 -16.63 18.69
CA GLY A 378 12.55 -15.60 17.69
C GLY A 378 11.24 -15.04 17.13
N LEU A 379 10.37 -15.91 16.61
CA LEU A 379 9.07 -15.51 16.03
C LEU A 379 8.22 -14.70 17.02
N THR A 380 8.06 -15.20 18.24
CA THR A 380 7.28 -14.52 19.29
C THR A 380 7.92 -13.22 19.74
N ALA A 381 9.25 -13.16 19.88
CA ALA A 381 9.95 -11.92 20.19
C ALA A 381 9.79 -10.88 19.06
N GLY A 382 9.77 -11.31 17.80
CA GLY A 382 9.55 -10.41 16.67
C GLY A 382 8.17 -9.76 16.73
N VAL A 383 7.12 -10.55 16.92
CA VAL A 383 5.75 -10.03 17.09
C VAL A 383 5.66 -9.13 18.32
N ALA A 384 6.26 -9.54 19.44
CA ALA A 384 6.23 -8.76 20.69
C ALA A 384 6.97 -7.43 20.57
N ILE A 385 8.11 -7.39 19.86
CA ILE A 385 8.84 -6.14 19.59
C ILE A 385 7.98 -5.20 18.76
N MET A 386 7.37 -5.68 17.66
CA MET A 386 6.51 -4.81 16.85
C MET A 386 5.29 -4.31 17.62
N TYR A 387 4.65 -5.17 18.39
CA TYR A 387 3.52 -4.77 19.24
C TYR A 387 3.94 -3.73 20.29
N ALA A 388 5.09 -3.93 20.95
CA ALA A 388 5.61 -2.96 21.91
C ALA A 388 5.99 -1.63 21.24
N THR A 389 6.58 -1.66 20.04
CA THR A 389 6.85 -0.46 19.24
C THR A 389 5.53 0.25 18.92
N ALA A 390 4.53 -0.46 18.41
CA ALA A 390 3.21 0.12 18.12
C ALA A 390 2.60 0.80 19.36
N LEU A 391 2.67 0.17 20.53
CA LEU A 391 2.21 0.75 21.80
C LEU A 391 3.01 1.97 22.27
N LEU A 392 4.32 2.00 22.02
CA LEU A 392 5.16 3.12 22.43
C LEU A 392 4.97 4.34 21.52
N VAL A 393 4.69 4.09 20.23
CA VAL A 393 4.49 5.17 19.26
C VAL A 393 3.05 5.69 19.38
N SER A 394 2.05 4.87 19.77
CA SER A 394 0.63 5.26 19.92
C SER A 394 0.29 6.21 21.09
N VAL A 395 1.28 6.79 21.77
CA VAL A 395 1.11 7.59 23.00
C VAL A 395 1.55 9.04 22.79
#